data_AF-A0A016SWF1-F1
#
_entry.id   AF-A0A016SWF1-F1
#
_cell.length_a   1.000
_cell.length_b   1.000
_cell.length_c   1.000
_cell.angle_alpha   90.00
_cell.angle_beta   90.00
_cell.angle_gamma   90.00
#
_symmetry.space_group_name_H-M   'P 1'
#
loop_
_entity.id
_entity.type
_entity.pdbx_description
1 polymer ?
#
loop_
_entity_poly.entity_id
_entity_poly.type
_entity_poly.pdbx_seq_one_letter_code
_entity_poly.pdbx_strand_id
1 'polypeptide(L)'
;MCDGNIDCGDHSDEDPALCSKPPGKIDSTKFHYGIRTRKCPTTWFFCVDGSNCIASRYVCDNFKDCRDGSDEAEFCHGWNGMKRNASDRIVY
;
A
#
# COMPACT_ATOMS: atom_id res chain seq x y z
N MET A 1 17.19 23.41 11.83
CA MET A 1 15.73 23.40 11.62
C MET A 1 15.49 24.68 10.85
N CYS A 2 14.59 25.59 11.21
CA CYS A 2 14.52 26.95 10.64
C CYS A 2 14.91 27.96 11.72
N ASP A 3 16.07 27.76 12.33
CA ASP A 3 16.52 28.48 13.52
C ASP A 3 17.77 29.35 13.26
N GLY A 4 18.18 29.47 12.01
CA GLY A 4 19.30 30.29 11.56
C GLY A 4 20.67 29.61 11.66
N ASN A 5 20.71 28.29 11.89
CA ASN A 5 21.94 27.50 11.98
C ASN A 5 21.94 26.39 10.95
N ILE A 6 23.09 26.14 10.30
CA ILE A 6 23.24 25.04 9.35
C ILE A 6 23.46 23.73 10.12
N ASP A 7 22.39 22.98 10.35
CA ASP A 7 22.41 21.65 10.97
C ASP A 7 22.63 20.53 9.94
N CYS A 8 22.25 20.74 8.68
CA CYS A 8 22.37 19.73 7.61
C CYS A 8 23.53 20.03 6.65
N GLY A 9 24.21 18.99 6.17
CA GLY A 9 25.39 19.12 5.29
C GLY A 9 25.10 19.69 3.89
N ASP A 10 23.83 19.71 3.50
CA ASP A 10 23.32 20.32 2.28
C ASP A 10 22.57 21.65 2.56
N HIS A 11 22.57 22.11 3.82
CA HIS A 11 21.97 23.36 4.28
C HIS A 11 20.44 23.46 4.06
N SER A 12 19.79 22.34 3.77
CA SER A 12 18.35 22.28 3.48
C SER A 12 17.48 22.69 4.66
N ASP A 13 18.01 22.63 5.87
CA ASP A 13 17.30 23.04 7.06
C ASP A 13 17.02 24.55 7.06
N GLU A 14 17.96 25.38 6.62
CA GLU A 14 17.80 26.84 6.52
C GLU A 14 17.46 27.32 5.10
N ASP A 15 17.04 26.41 4.22
CA ASP A 15 16.70 26.78 2.85
C ASP A 15 15.52 27.76 2.84
N PRO A 16 15.66 28.96 2.24
CA PRO A 16 14.62 29.98 2.27
C PRO A 16 13.33 29.56 1.55
N ALA A 17 13.39 28.62 0.61
CA ALA A 17 12.20 28.11 -0.08
C ALA A 17 11.44 27.07 0.74
N LEU A 18 12.10 26.38 1.69
CA LEU A 18 11.48 25.47 2.64
C LEU A 18 11.06 26.19 3.93
N CYS A 19 11.86 27.14 4.38
CA CYS A 19 11.71 27.86 5.63
C CYS A 19 10.66 28.97 5.59
N SER A 20 10.43 29.57 4.42
CA SER A 20 9.39 30.60 4.24
C SER A 20 7.97 30.05 4.12
N LYS A 21 7.80 28.72 4.17
CA LYS A 21 6.47 28.12 4.21
C LYS A 21 6.00 28.08 5.66
N PRO A 22 4.80 28.60 6.00
CA PRO A 22 4.21 28.28 7.29
C PRO A 22 4.18 26.75 7.42
N PRO A 23 4.24 26.16 8.63
CA PRO A 23 4.00 24.74 8.82
C PRO A 23 2.59 24.44 8.31
N GLY A 24 2.52 24.11 7.01
CA GLY A 24 1.28 23.97 6.29
C GLY A 24 0.59 22.78 6.90
N LYS A 25 -0.65 22.98 7.37
CA LYS A 25 -1.52 21.86 7.70
C LYS A 25 -1.48 20.94 6.49
N ILE A 26 -0.96 19.74 6.70
CA ILE A 26 -0.94 18.69 5.69
C ILE A 26 -2.39 18.35 5.37
N ASP A 27 -2.96 19.08 4.41
CA ASP A 27 -4.22 18.72 3.84
C ASP A 27 -3.93 17.55 2.91
N SER A 28 -4.13 16.34 3.46
CA SER A 28 -3.85 15.04 2.86
C SER A 28 -4.53 14.83 1.50
N THR A 29 -5.34 15.78 1.02
CA THR A 29 -6.09 15.70 -0.22
C THR A 29 -5.49 16.51 -1.37
N LYS A 30 -4.43 17.32 -1.15
CA LYS A 30 -3.94 18.28 -2.16
C LYS A 30 -2.44 18.29 -2.48
N PHE A 31 -1.65 17.30 -2.04
CA PHE A 31 -0.26 17.16 -2.50
C PHE A 31 -0.19 16.34 -3.80
N HIS A 32 0.02 17.03 -4.93
CA HIS A 32 0.24 16.44 -6.26
C HIS A 32 1.73 16.26 -6.60
N TYR A 33 2.54 15.77 -5.66
CA TYR A 33 3.57 14.78 -5.99
C TYR A 33 2.97 13.44 -5.55
N GLY A 34 2.31 12.79 -6.51
CA GLY A 34 1.43 11.66 -6.27
C GLY A 34 2.15 10.44 -5.74
N ILE A 35 2.34 10.37 -4.42
CA ILE A 35 2.31 9.09 -3.74
C ILE A 35 0.84 8.69 -3.73
N ARG A 36 0.36 8.21 -4.88
CA ARG A 36 -0.67 7.18 -4.88
C ARG A 36 -0.02 6.02 -4.17
N THR A 37 -0.05 6.00 -2.84
CA THR A 37 -0.02 4.71 -2.17
C THR A 37 -1.25 4.03 -2.72
N ARG A 38 -1.07 3.18 -3.75
CA ARG A 38 -1.96 2.08 -4.05
C ARG A 38 -1.86 1.14 -2.84
N LYS A 39 -2.21 1.65 -1.67
CA LYS A 39 -2.46 0.88 -0.47
C LYS A 39 -3.77 0.22 -0.81
N CYS A 40 -3.67 -1.02 -1.25
CA CYS A 40 -4.82 -1.89 -1.21
C CYS A 40 -5.43 -1.78 0.18
N PRO A 41 -6.76 -1.86 0.31
CA PRO A 41 -7.37 -2.06 1.61
C PRO A 41 -6.62 -3.18 2.34
N THR A 42 -6.48 -3.10 3.67
CA THR A 42 -5.67 -4.06 4.45
C THR A 42 -6.02 -5.53 4.20
N THR A 43 -7.23 -5.81 3.71
CA THR A 43 -7.76 -7.14 3.41
C THR A 43 -7.64 -7.56 1.94
N TRP A 44 -7.03 -6.74 1.09
CA TRP A 44 -6.89 -6.97 -0.35
C TRP A 44 -5.46 -7.40 -0.66
N PHE A 45 -5.34 -8.35 -1.59
CA PHE A 45 -4.08 -8.83 -2.09
C PHE A 45 -3.58 -7.91 -3.19
N PHE A 46 -2.31 -7.53 -3.09
CA PHE A 46 -1.64 -6.79 -4.13
C PHE A 46 -0.96 -7.77 -5.07
N CYS A 47 -1.35 -7.72 -6.34
CA CYS A 47 -0.66 -8.44 -7.41
C CYS A 47 0.86 -8.26 -7.30
N VAL A 48 1.62 -9.32 -7.58
CA VAL A 48 3.10 -9.26 -7.58
C VAL A 48 3.63 -8.23 -8.58
N ASP A 49 2.95 -8.10 -9.73
CA ASP A 49 3.23 -7.07 -10.75
C ASP A 49 2.90 -5.63 -10.28
N GLY A 50 2.21 -5.47 -9.14
CA GLY A 50 1.81 -4.17 -8.59
C GLY A 50 0.80 -3.38 -9.44
N SER A 51 0.23 -4.03 -10.46
CA SER A 51 -0.74 -3.46 -11.37
C SER A 51 -2.09 -3.18 -10.71
N ASN A 52 -2.60 -4.15 -9.93
CA ASN A 52 -3.95 -4.11 -9.37
C ASN A 52 -4.02 -4.69 -7.95
N CYS A 53 -5.01 -4.24 -7.20
CA CYS A 53 -5.42 -4.86 -5.94
C CYS A 53 -6.64 -5.73 -6.20
N ILE A 54 -6.62 -6.97 -5.74
CA ILE A 54 -7.78 -7.85 -5.78
C ILE A 54 -8.25 -8.13 -4.35
N ALA A 55 -9.54 -8.36 -4.17
CA ALA A 55 -10.03 -8.77 -2.86
C ALA A 55 -9.45 -10.16 -2.52
N SER A 56 -9.18 -10.43 -1.24
CA SER A 56 -8.67 -11.73 -0.75
C SER A 56 -9.49 -12.94 -1.21
N ARG A 57 -10.74 -12.70 -1.60
CA ARG A 57 -11.68 -13.69 -2.12
C ARG A 57 -11.32 -14.24 -3.52
N TYR A 58 -10.53 -13.49 -4.27
CA TYR A 58 -10.04 -13.76 -5.62
C TYR A 58 -8.60 -14.27 -5.60
N VAL A 59 -8.04 -14.51 -4.41
CA VAL A 59 -6.76 -15.20 -4.28
C VAL A 59 -7.09 -16.67 -4.11
N CYS A 60 -6.46 -17.53 -4.89
CA CYS A 60 -6.69 -18.97 -4.85
C CYS A 60 -8.12 -19.40 -5.17
N ASP A 61 -8.78 -18.75 -6.13
CA ASP A 61 -10.14 -19.07 -6.56
C ASP A 61 -10.23 -19.86 -7.88
N ASN A 62 -9.09 -20.28 -8.43
CA ASN A 62 -8.91 -20.89 -9.76
C ASN A 62 -9.18 -19.95 -10.94
N PHE A 63 -9.36 -18.65 -10.71
CA PHE A 63 -9.45 -17.65 -11.76
C PHE A 63 -8.23 -16.74 -11.75
N LYS A 64 -7.78 -16.39 -12.95
CA LYS A 64 -6.70 -15.42 -13.12
C LYS A 64 -7.28 -14.02 -13.08
N ASP A 65 -7.39 -13.46 -11.87
CA ASP A 65 -7.77 -12.08 -11.60
C ASP A 65 -6.57 -11.12 -11.68
N CYS A 66 -5.36 -11.60 -11.39
CA CYS A 66 -4.15 -10.82 -11.61
C CYS A 66 -3.63 -10.93 -13.05
N ARG A 67 -3.07 -9.83 -13.58
CA ARG A 67 -2.53 -9.81 -14.95
C ARG A 67 -1.36 -10.78 -15.15
N ASP A 68 -0.48 -10.92 -14.15
CA ASP A 68 0.59 -11.92 -14.20
C ASP A 68 0.11 -13.31 -13.78
N GLY A 69 -1.00 -13.40 -13.04
CA GLY A 69 -1.52 -14.65 -12.47
C GLY A 69 -0.92 -14.97 -11.10
N SER A 70 -0.29 -14.00 -10.45
CA SER A 70 0.27 -14.17 -9.11
C SER A 70 -0.76 -14.49 -8.04
N ASP A 71 -2.05 -14.27 -8.29
CA ASP A 71 -3.15 -14.68 -7.42
C ASP A 71 -3.36 -16.20 -7.38
N GLU A 72 -2.90 -16.93 -8.40
CA GLU A 72 -3.04 -18.39 -8.56
C GLU A 72 -1.67 -19.10 -8.68
N ALA A 73 -0.60 -18.50 -8.14
CA ALA A 73 0.75 -19.04 -8.22
C ALA A 73 0.99 -20.23 -7.28
N GLU A 74 2.22 -20.76 -7.24
CA GLU A 74 2.52 -22.02 -6.54
C GLU A 74 2.27 -22.01 -5.01
N PHE A 75 2.19 -20.83 -4.37
CA PHE A 75 1.79 -20.73 -2.96
C PHE A 75 0.34 -21.21 -2.74
N CYS A 76 -0.45 -21.27 -3.81
CA CYS A 76 -1.81 -21.74 -3.81
C CYS A 76 -1.94 -23.28 -3.75
N HIS A 77 -0.85 -24.03 -3.95
CA HIS A 77 -0.88 -25.50 -3.93
C HIS A 77 -1.24 -26.11 -2.56
N GLY A 78 -1.26 -25.31 -1.47
CA GLY A 78 -1.78 -25.70 -0.15
C GLY A 78 -3.19 -25.17 0.16
N TRP A 79 -3.77 -24.35 -0.72
CA TRP A 79 -5.07 -23.70 -0.56
C TRP A 79 -6.18 -24.39 -1.37
N ASN A 80 -5.92 -25.59 -1.88
CA ASN A 80 -6.82 -26.42 -2.68
C ASN A 80 -8.02 -26.97 -1.87
N GLY A 81 -8.76 -26.09 -1.20
CA GLY A 81 -9.87 -26.48 -0.34
C GLY A 81 -10.49 -25.40 0.56
N MET A 82 -9.95 -24.17 0.66
CA MET A 82 -10.56 -23.12 1.50
C MET A 82 -11.77 -22.48 0.78
N LYS A 83 -12.81 -23.29 0.52
CA LYS A 83 -14.16 -22.78 0.36
C LYS A 83 -14.53 -22.15 1.70
N ARG A 84 -14.30 -20.85 1.80
CA ARG A 84 -14.86 -19.93 2.79
C ARG A 84 -16.34 -20.25 3.01
N ASN A 85 -16.62 -21.10 3.98
CA ASN A 85 -17.92 -21.06 4.62
C ASN A 85 -17.87 -19.84 5.51
N ALA A 86 -18.78 -18.89 5.28
CA ALA A 86 -18.99 -17.72 6.13
C ALA A 86 -19.60 -18.11 7.50
N SER A 87 -19.17 -19.23 8.07
CA SER A 87 -19.72 -19.83 9.28
C SER A 87 -18.73 -20.83 9.91
N ASP A 88 -17.45 -20.47 9.99
CA ASP A 88 -16.45 -21.25 10.73
C ASP A 88 -16.66 -21.05 12.23
N ARG A 89 -17.58 -21.85 12.79
CA ARG A 89 -17.67 -22.06 14.23
C ARG A 89 -16.55 -23.01 14.59
N ILE A 90 -15.46 -22.45 15.13
CA ILE A 90 -14.44 -23.20 15.85
C ILE A 90 -15.17 -24.07 16.89
N VAL A 91 -15.03 -25.39 16.76
CA VAL A 91 -15.49 -26.32 17.80
C VAL A 91 -14.27 -26.82 18.56
N TYR A 92 -14.38 -26.69 19.87
CA TYR A 92 -13.41 -26.99 20.93
C TYR A 92 -12.86 -28.41 20.87
#